data_AF-A0A3D4HVN7-F1
#
_entry.id   AF-A0A3D4HVN7-F1
#
_cell.length_a   1.000
_cell.length_b   1.000
_cell.length_c   1.000
_cell.angle_alpha   90.00
_cell.angle_beta   90.00
_cell.angle_gamma   90.00
#
_symmetry.space_group_name_H-M   'P 1'
#
loop_
_entity.id
_entity.type
_entity.pdbx_description
1 polymer ?
#
loop_
_entity_poly.entity_id
_entity_poly.type
_entity_poly.pdbx_seq_one_letter_code
_entity_poly.pdbx_strand_id
1 'polypeptide(L)'
;MFEHLQSKKTRRIVGLMSGTSVDGIDAALVEITGDPLCGDIKLCAFENKPYPDQVKNKIMQLFNTKEANVEQVGYMNFLLGELYAKAVFSVVKKAGLTISDIDFVGSHGQTIYHHPGVCTGKGDTFGYTVQIGEGAVIAARTGVPCVSDFRVADMAVGGQGAPLVPFTEYLLYRRENQTVLLQNIGGIGNITVLPAGGSIEDVYAFDTGPGNMIMDGLMSQFTFGSQSFDEGGKIAGAGIVNIELLSEMCSNHYFLVEPPKSTGRELFGKEYCTCLYHKIRERNICMEDAIATAAEFTAWS
;
A
#
# COMPACT_ATOMS: atom_id res chain seq x y z
N MET A 1 -17.16 15.39 22.89
CA MET A 1 -15.95 14.61 22.54
C MET A 1 -15.16 15.28 21.42
N PHE A 2 -15.72 15.42 20.20
CA PHE A 2 -15.02 16.03 19.07
C PHE A 2 -14.56 17.48 19.27
N GLU A 3 -15.37 18.35 19.88
CA GLU A 3 -14.98 19.74 20.18
C GLU A 3 -13.79 19.82 21.16
N HIS A 4 -13.71 18.89 22.11
CA HIS A 4 -12.57 18.79 23.04
C HIS A 4 -11.29 18.37 22.30
N LEU A 5 -11.40 17.41 21.37
CA LEU A 5 -10.28 17.00 20.52
C LEU A 5 -9.82 18.15 19.60
N GLN A 6 -10.76 18.92 19.04
CA GLN A 6 -10.45 20.08 18.19
C GLN A 6 -9.77 21.23 18.96
N SER A 7 -10.04 21.39 20.24
CA SER A 7 -9.41 22.42 21.08
C SER A 7 -8.07 22.00 21.70
N LYS A 8 -7.75 20.69 21.72
CA LYS A 8 -6.46 20.20 22.20
C LYS A 8 -5.30 20.70 21.34
N LYS A 9 -4.27 21.26 21.98
CA LYS A 9 -3.03 21.69 21.31
C LYS A 9 -2.25 20.51 20.71
N THR A 10 -2.31 19.36 21.37
CA THR A 10 -1.60 18.14 20.99
C THR A 10 -2.58 16.97 21.06
N ARG A 11 -2.64 16.16 20.00
CA ARG A 11 -3.40 14.90 19.97
C ARG A 11 -2.45 13.73 19.77
N ARG A 12 -2.71 12.63 20.47
CA ARG A 12 -1.99 11.37 20.31
C ARG A 12 -2.92 10.30 19.75
N ILE A 13 -2.51 9.74 18.63
CA ILE A 13 -3.37 8.91 17.79
C ILE A 13 -2.61 7.64 17.47
N VAL A 14 -3.28 6.49 17.64
CA VAL A 14 -2.74 5.22 17.12
C VAL A 14 -3.38 4.94 15.78
N GLY A 15 -2.58 4.92 14.71
CA GLY A 15 -2.96 4.41 13.40
C GLY A 15 -2.71 2.91 13.33
N LEU A 16 -3.70 2.15 12.83
CA LEU A 16 -3.61 0.71 12.59
C LEU A 16 -3.85 0.41 11.11
N MET A 17 -2.99 -0.43 10.55
CA MET A 17 -3.07 -0.86 9.15
C MET A 17 -2.68 -2.34 9.04
N SER A 18 -3.33 -3.04 8.10
CA SER A 18 -2.95 -4.38 7.67
C SER A 18 -3.05 -4.45 6.16
N GLY A 19 -1.91 -4.62 5.50
CA GLY A 19 -1.82 -4.69 4.04
C GLY A 19 -2.50 -5.93 3.45
N THR A 20 -2.69 -5.93 2.12
CA THR A 20 -3.13 -7.14 1.39
C THR A 20 -2.04 -8.21 1.32
N SER A 21 -0.81 -7.90 1.72
CA SER A 21 0.29 -8.86 1.96
C SER A 21 0.00 -9.82 3.12
N VAL A 22 -0.90 -9.44 4.05
CA VAL A 22 -1.25 -10.22 5.25
C VAL A 22 -0.01 -10.69 6.01
N ASP A 23 1.00 -9.83 6.08
CA ASP A 23 2.26 -10.06 6.77
C ASP A 23 2.14 -9.76 8.27
N GLY A 24 1.38 -8.73 8.64
CA GLY A 24 1.14 -8.38 10.03
C GLY A 24 0.24 -7.17 10.23
N ILE A 25 0.32 -6.66 11.46
CA ILE A 25 -0.40 -5.49 11.93
C ILE A 25 0.62 -4.38 12.11
N ASP A 26 0.50 -3.32 11.31
CA ASP A 26 1.23 -2.07 11.53
C ASP A 26 0.47 -1.21 12.53
N ALA A 27 1.17 -0.77 13.57
CA ALA A 27 0.68 0.17 14.58
C ALA A 27 1.65 1.34 14.69
N ALA A 28 1.16 2.54 14.40
CA ALA A 28 1.92 3.79 14.48
C ALA A 28 1.27 4.72 15.52
N LEU A 29 1.99 5.03 16.59
CA LEU A 29 1.59 6.10 17.49
C LEU A 29 2.17 7.42 16.98
N VAL A 30 1.29 8.34 16.62
CA VAL A 30 1.65 9.68 16.14
C VAL A 30 1.16 10.75 17.10
N GLU A 31 1.96 11.81 17.23
CA GLU A 31 1.59 13.04 17.93
C GLU A 31 1.41 14.16 16.90
N ILE A 32 0.23 14.79 16.90
CA ILE A 32 -0.10 15.91 16.03
C ILE A 32 -0.27 17.16 16.91
N THR A 33 0.56 18.18 16.69
CA THR A 33 0.53 19.45 17.44
C THR A 33 0.12 20.60 16.53
N GLY A 34 -0.80 21.45 17.02
CA GLY A 34 -1.31 22.59 16.25
C GLY A 34 -2.51 22.22 15.38
N ASP A 35 -2.62 22.83 14.20
CA ASP A 35 -3.70 22.53 13.26
C ASP A 35 -3.43 21.18 12.56
N PRO A 36 -4.37 20.23 12.47
CA PRO A 36 -4.13 18.95 11.79
C PRO A 36 -3.71 19.06 10.31
N LEU A 37 -4.03 20.17 9.64
CA LEU A 37 -3.73 20.41 8.23
C LEU A 37 -2.40 21.12 8.00
N CYS A 38 -1.80 21.77 9.01
CA CYS A 38 -0.53 22.50 8.86
C CYS A 38 0.40 22.44 10.08
N GLY A 39 0.06 21.63 11.08
CA GLY A 39 0.80 21.45 12.31
C GLY A 39 1.89 20.39 12.21
N ASP A 40 2.62 20.21 13.31
CA ASP A 40 3.73 19.27 13.39
C ASP A 40 3.22 17.86 13.64
N ILE A 41 3.69 16.92 12.82
CA ILE A 41 3.40 15.49 12.95
C ILE A 41 4.69 14.77 13.36
N LYS A 42 4.63 14.02 14.46
CA LYS A 42 5.76 13.25 14.99
C LYS A 42 5.36 11.78 15.15
N LEU A 43 6.15 10.89 14.59
CA LEU A 43 6.07 9.45 14.90
C LEU A 43 6.71 9.19 16.28
N CYS A 44 5.91 8.81 17.26
CA CYS A 44 6.37 8.51 18.62
C CYS A 44 6.86 7.07 18.76
N ALA A 45 6.13 6.13 18.17
CA ALA A 45 6.52 4.73 18.11
C ALA A 45 5.86 4.05 16.90
N PHE A 46 6.53 3.04 16.37
CA PHE A 46 6.01 2.17 15.32
C PHE A 46 6.29 0.71 15.68
N GLU A 47 5.33 -0.17 15.41
CA GLU A 47 5.47 -1.62 15.50
C GLU A 47 4.80 -2.29 14.30
N ASN A 48 5.48 -3.27 13.72
CA ASN A 48 4.86 -4.27 12.88
C ASN A 48 4.82 -5.58 13.67
N LYS A 49 3.64 -6.16 13.82
CA LYS A 49 3.44 -7.44 14.50
C LYS A 49 2.92 -8.49 13.53
N PRO A 50 3.72 -9.53 13.20
CA PRO A 50 3.26 -10.57 12.29
C PRO A 50 2.01 -11.28 12.78
N TYR A 51 1.13 -11.64 11.85
CA TYR A 51 0.00 -12.51 12.18
C TYR A 51 0.49 -13.91 12.54
N PRO A 52 -0.15 -14.58 13.51
CA PRO A 52 -0.01 -16.03 13.63
C PRO A 52 -0.43 -16.71 12.33
N ASP A 53 0.30 -17.75 11.90
CA ASP A 53 0.06 -18.44 10.61
C ASP A 53 -1.40 -18.88 10.43
N GLN A 54 -2.05 -19.33 11.50
CA GLN A 54 -3.45 -19.72 11.48
C GLN A 54 -4.39 -18.54 11.14
N VAL A 55 -4.11 -17.35 11.66
CA VAL A 55 -4.88 -16.13 11.38
C VAL A 55 -4.64 -15.70 9.94
N LYS A 56 -3.38 -15.69 9.51
CA LYS A 56 -2.99 -15.40 8.12
C LYS A 56 -3.72 -16.31 7.14
N ASN A 57 -3.71 -17.62 7.36
CA ASN A 57 -4.40 -18.59 6.51
C ASN A 57 -5.90 -18.35 6.44
N LYS A 58 -6.54 -18.00 7.56
CA LYS A 58 -7.97 -17.64 7.58
C LYS A 58 -8.27 -16.36 6.79
N ILE A 59 -7.42 -15.34 6.89
CA ILE A 59 -7.57 -14.11 6.09
C ILE A 59 -7.45 -14.46 4.59
N MET A 60 -6.44 -15.25 4.21
CA MET A 60 -6.24 -15.65 2.82
C MET A 60 -7.44 -16.40 2.23
N GLN A 61 -8.11 -17.23 3.03
CA GLN A 61 -9.35 -17.92 2.61
C GLN A 61 -10.48 -16.92 2.31
N LEU A 62 -10.56 -15.81 3.03
CA LEU A 62 -11.60 -14.79 2.80
C LEU A 62 -11.44 -14.04 1.47
N PHE A 63 -10.27 -14.08 0.84
CA PHE A 63 -10.07 -13.49 -0.48
C PHE A 63 -10.77 -14.28 -1.58
N ASN A 64 -11.05 -15.58 -1.35
CA ASN A 64 -11.81 -16.39 -2.28
C ASN A 64 -13.31 -16.24 -2.02
N THR A 65 -13.97 -15.39 -2.80
CA THR A 65 -15.41 -15.12 -2.66
C THR A 65 -16.32 -16.33 -2.88
N LYS A 66 -15.82 -17.43 -3.46
CA LYS A 66 -16.59 -18.67 -3.60
C LYS A 66 -16.58 -19.52 -2.34
N GLU A 67 -15.57 -19.34 -1.49
CA GLU A 67 -15.36 -20.12 -0.27
C GLU A 67 -15.69 -19.32 0.99
N ALA A 68 -15.52 -17.99 0.93
CA ALA A 68 -15.84 -17.08 2.02
C ALA A 68 -17.34 -17.08 2.33
N ASN A 69 -17.68 -17.18 3.61
CA ASN A 69 -19.07 -17.12 4.08
C ASN A 69 -19.24 -16.12 5.25
N VAL A 70 -20.50 -15.83 5.58
CA VAL A 70 -20.86 -14.82 6.60
C VAL A 70 -20.33 -15.18 7.99
N GLU A 71 -20.33 -16.46 8.36
CA GLU A 71 -19.80 -16.92 9.65
C GLU A 71 -18.29 -16.63 9.75
N GLN A 72 -17.52 -16.98 8.71
CA GLN A 72 -16.08 -16.75 8.68
C GLN A 72 -15.76 -15.25 8.73
N VAL A 73 -16.47 -14.43 7.95
CA VAL A 73 -16.30 -12.97 7.94
C VAL A 73 -16.62 -12.39 9.32
N GLY A 74 -17.74 -12.78 9.93
CA GLY A 74 -18.13 -12.31 11.26
C GLY A 74 -17.13 -12.70 12.35
N TYR A 75 -16.68 -13.96 12.36
CA TYR A 75 -15.65 -14.44 13.28
C TYR A 75 -14.33 -13.66 13.11
N MET A 76 -13.87 -13.51 11.86
CA MET A 76 -12.62 -12.82 11.59
C MET A 76 -12.69 -11.32 11.87
N ASN A 77 -13.85 -10.67 11.66
CA ASN A 77 -14.05 -9.27 12.01
C ASN A 77 -13.79 -9.01 13.50
N PHE A 78 -14.33 -9.86 14.38
CA PHE A 78 -14.10 -9.75 15.83
C PHE A 78 -12.70 -10.18 16.24
N LEU A 79 -12.18 -11.29 15.69
CA LEU A 79 -10.84 -11.76 16.00
C LEU A 79 -9.77 -10.71 15.66
N LEU A 80 -9.88 -10.06 14.50
CA LEU A 80 -8.97 -9.00 14.11
C LEU A 80 -9.12 -7.78 15.02
N GLY A 81 -10.34 -7.40 15.41
CA GLY A 81 -10.55 -6.34 16.41
C GLY A 81 -9.81 -6.61 17.73
N GLU A 82 -9.80 -7.86 18.21
CA GLU A 82 -9.04 -8.26 19.41
C GLU A 82 -7.51 -8.16 19.21
N LEU A 83 -7.00 -8.54 18.03
CA LEU A 83 -5.58 -8.46 17.72
C LEU A 83 -5.13 -7.01 17.55
N TYR A 84 -5.95 -6.18 16.92
CA TYR A 84 -5.75 -4.74 16.76
C TYR A 84 -5.73 -4.02 18.10
N ALA A 85 -6.65 -4.33 19.01
CA ALA A 85 -6.62 -3.80 20.38
C ALA A 85 -5.30 -4.14 21.10
N LYS A 86 -4.79 -5.37 20.94
CA LYS A 86 -3.49 -5.76 21.50
C LYS A 86 -2.33 -4.99 20.87
N ALA A 87 -2.39 -4.69 19.58
CA ALA A 87 -1.39 -3.89 18.89
C ALA A 87 -1.37 -2.43 19.41
N VAL A 88 -2.55 -1.85 19.71
CA VAL A 88 -2.65 -0.53 20.35
C VAL A 88 -1.91 -0.51 21.69
N PHE A 89 -2.21 -1.46 22.59
CA PHE A 89 -1.52 -1.51 23.88
C PHE A 89 0.01 -1.68 23.74
N SER A 90 0.44 -2.47 22.75
CA SER A 90 1.84 -2.72 22.47
C SER A 90 2.59 -1.44 22.06
N VAL A 91 2.08 -0.71 21.05
CA VAL A 91 2.76 0.48 20.53
C VAL A 91 2.75 1.64 21.54
N VAL A 92 1.67 1.76 22.32
CA VAL A 92 1.56 2.76 23.40
C VAL A 92 2.59 2.50 24.49
N LYS A 93 2.72 1.23 24.91
CA LYS A 93 3.74 0.83 25.88
C LYS A 93 5.15 1.07 25.34
N LYS A 94 5.40 0.77 24.06
CA LYS A 94 6.70 1.03 23.41
C LYS A 94 7.08 2.51 23.41
N ALA A 95 6.09 3.39 23.28
CA ALA A 95 6.30 4.84 23.38
C ALA A 95 6.51 5.34 24.82
N GLY A 96 6.44 4.47 25.84
CA GLY A 96 6.54 4.86 27.25
C GLY A 96 5.29 5.59 27.77
N LEU A 97 4.15 5.40 27.11
CA LEU A 97 2.87 6.04 27.44
C LEU A 97 1.86 5.04 27.99
N THR A 98 0.74 5.56 28.46
CA THR A 98 -0.41 4.79 28.95
C THR A 98 -1.59 4.94 28.01
N ILE A 99 -2.57 4.03 28.08
CA ILE A 99 -3.74 4.09 27.20
C ILE A 99 -4.57 5.37 27.42
N SER A 100 -4.53 5.95 28.63
CA SER A 100 -5.17 7.23 28.96
C SER A 100 -4.53 8.44 28.29
N ASP A 101 -3.31 8.30 27.74
CA ASP A 101 -2.65 9.36 26.98
C ASP A 101 -3.14 9.43 25.52
N ILE A 102 -3.97 8.47 25.08
CA ILE A 102 -4.39 8.31 23.69
C ILE A 102 -5.77 8.91 23.48
N ASP A 103 -5.91 9.72 22.44
CA ASP A 103 -7.13 10.45 22.12
C ASP A 103 -8.10 9.63 21.26
N PHE A 104 -7.59 8.96 20.24
CA PHE A 104 -8.35 8.04 19.40
C PHE A 104 -7.46 7.04 18.67
N VAL A 105 -8.08 5.97 18.18
CA VAL A 105 -7.49 4.98 17.28
C VAL A 105 -8.08 5.17 15.88
N GLY A 106 -7.24 5.26 14.86
CA GLY A 106 -7.65 5.18 13.46
C GLY A 106 -7.33 3.79 12.92
N SER A 107 -8.33 3.00 12.55
CA SER A 107 -8.14 1.61 12.09
C SER A 107 -8.63 1.44 10.66
N HIS A 108 -7.72 1.20 9.73
CA HIS A 108 -8.10 0.79 8.37
C HIS A 108 -8.74 -0.60 8.36
N GLY A 109 -8.28 -1.48 9.25
CA GLY A 109 -8.64 -2.89 9.23
C GLY A 109 -7.90 -3.69 8.15
N GLN A 110 -8.40 -4.88 7.85
CA GLN A 110 -7.92 -5.76 6.78
C GLN A 110 -8.92 -5.74 5.64
N THR A 111 -8.50 -5.31 4.45
CA THR A 111 -9.33 -5.45 3.25
C THR A 111 -9.44 -6.92 2.88
N ILE A 112 -10.67 -7.42 2.74
CA ILE A 112 -10.98 -8.75 2.17
C ILE A 112 -11.66 -8.65 0.81
N TYR A 113 -12.27 -7.50 0.49
CA TYR A 113 -12.87 -7.26 -0.81
C TYR A 113 -12.86 -5.77 -1.19
N HIS A 114 -12.65 -5.48 -2.46
CA HIS A 114 -12.68 -4.11 -2.99
C HIS A 114 -13.12 -4.12 -4.46
N HIS A 115 -14.24 -3.48 -4.76
CA HIS A 115 -14.81 -3.41 -6.09
C HIS A 115 -15.38 -1.99 -6.33
N PRO A 116 -14.55 -1.05 -6.80
CA PRO A 116 -14.96 0.34 -6.93
C PRO A 116 -15.73 0.62 -8.23
N GLY A 117 -15.65 -0.29 -9.22
CA GLY A 117 -16.38 -0.20 -10.48
C GLY A 117 -17.89 -0.41 -10.33
N VAL A 118 -18.63 0.07 -11.32
CA VAL A 118 -20.08 -0.17 -11.45
C VAL A 118 -20.33 -1.66 -11.64
N CYS A 119 -21.19 -2.24 -10.81
CA CYS A 119 -21.58 -3.64 -10.90
C CYS A 119 -22.29 -3.94 -12.24
N THR A 120 -21.53 -4.33 -13.26
CA THR A 120 -22.09 -4.68 -14.57
C THR A 120 -22.97 -5.92 -14.46
N GLY A 121 -24.26 -5.78 -14.80
CA GLY A 121 -25.21 -6.90 -14.85
C GLY A 121 -26.34 -6.87 -13.81
N LYS A 122 -26.37 -5.88 -12.91
CA LYS A 122 -27.48 -5.73 -11.95
C LYS A 122 -28.27 -4.42 -12.06
N GLY A 123 -27.84 -3.50 -12.93
CA GLY A 123 -28.45 -2.17 -13.07
C GLY A 123 -28.10 -1.21 -11.92
N ASP A 124 -27.32 -1.66 -10.94
CA ASP A 124 -26.83 -0.87 -9.82
C ASP A 124 -25.60 -0.05 -10.22
N THR A 125 -25.53 1.20 -9.78
CA THR A 125 -24.49 2.18 -10.15
C THR A 125 -23.45 2.44 -9.06
N PHE A 126 -23.41 1.60 -8.01
CA PHE A 126 -22.47 1.77 -6.89
C PHE A 126 -21.39 0.68 -6.86
N GLY A 127 -20.21 1.07 -6.37
CA GLY A 127 -19.15 0.14 -5.96
C GLY A 127 -19.27 -0.21 -4.48
N TYR A 128 -18.49 -1.19 -4.01
CA TYR A 128 -18.46 -1.60 -2.61
C TYR A 128 -17.09 -2.12 -2.19
N THR A 129 -16.83 -2.09 -0.89
CA THR A 129 -15.59 -2.57 -0.29
C THR A 129 -15.85 -3.14 1.09
N VAL A 130 -15.01 -4.08 1.52
CA VAL A 130 -15.14 -4.75 2.82
C VAL A 130 -13.78 -4.76 3.49
N GLN A 131 -13.69 -4.01 4.59
CA GLN A 131 -12.62 -4.07 5.57
C GLN A 131 -13.16 -4.76 6.82
N ILE A 132 -12.36 -5.63 7.42
CA ILE A 132 -12.70 -6.32 8.68
C ILE A 132 -11.69 -6.00 9.77
N GLY A 133 -12.13 -6.05 11.02
CA GLY A 133 -11.41 -5.53 12.18
C GLY A 133 -12.29 -4.58 12.97
N GLU A 134 -13.20 -5.16 13.74
CA GLU A 134 -14.34 -4.45 14.33
C GLU A 134 -13.91 -3.27 15.21
N GLY A 135 -14.24 -2.05 14.78
CA GLY A 135 -13.92 -0.81 15.49
C GLY A 135 -14.57 -0.75 16.87
N ALA A 136 -15.78 -1.30 17.03
CA ALA A 136 -16.43 -1.39 18.34
C ALA A 136 -15.68 -2.31 19.32
N VAL A 137 -15.06 -3.38 18.83
CA VAL A 137 -14.21 -4.26 19.65
C VAL A 137 -12.95 -3.52 20.06
N ILE A 138 -12.28 -2.83 19.13
CA ILE A 138 -11.09 -2.02 19.44
C ILE A 138 -11.42 -0.98 20.52
N ALA A 139 -12.51 -0.25 20.34
CA ALA A 139 -12.95 0.78 21.29
C ALA A 139 -13.29 0.18 22.66
N ALA A 140 -14.06 -0.93 22.70
CA ALA A 140 -14.44 -1.58 23.95
C ALA A 140 -13.24 -2.18 24.72
N ARG A 141 -12.22 -2.67 24.01
CA ARG A 141 -11.02 -3.27 24.63
C ARG A 141 -10.01 -2.24 25.11
N THR A 142 -9.88 -1.13 24.38
CA THR A 142 -8.89 -0.07 24.69
C THR A 142 -9.47 1.01 25.60
N GLY A 143 -10.79 1.20 25.61
CA GLY A 143 -11.45 2.35 26.23
C GLY A 143 -11.26 3.65 25.46
N VAL A 144 -10.69 3.59 24.25
CA VAL A 144 -10.35 4.73 23.40
C VAL A 144 -11.30 4.76 22.19
N PRO A 145 -11.85 5.91 21.79
CA PRO A 145 -12.66 6.01 20.58
C PRO A 145 -11.92 5.46 19.35
N CYS A 146 -12.58 4.61 18.56
CA CYS A 146 -12.04 4.07 17.32
C CYS A 146 -12.78 4.66 16.12
N VAL A 147 -12.02 5.18 15.15
CA VAL A 147 -12.50 5.60 13.83
C VAL A 147 -12.04 4.54 12.83
N SER A 148 -12.97 3.98 12.05
CA SER A 148 -12.71 2.95 11.05
C SER A 148 -13.44 3.26 9.73
N ASP A 149 -13.39 2.34 8.77
CA ASP A 149 -14.16 2.39 7.52
C ASP A 149 -13.85 3.59 6.60
N PHE A 150 -12.59 4.02 6.56
CA PHE A 150 -12.14 5.15 5.74
C PHE A 150 -12.48 4.99 4.25
N ARG A 151 -12.33 3.78 3.68
CA ARG A 151 -12.64 3.53 2.26
C ARG A 151 -14.14 3.56 2.00
N VAL A 152 -14.94 3.04 2.93
CA VAL A 152 -16.40 3.06 2.83
C VAL A 152 -16.89 4.51 2.82
N ALA A 153 -16.33 5.36 3.67
CA ALA A 153 -16.67 6.78 3.71
C ALA A 153 -16.36 7.51 2.39
N ASP A 154 -15.21 7.23 1.77
CA ASP A 154 -14.84 7.80 0.46
C ASP A 154 -15.78 7.30 -0.66
N MET A 155 -16.06 6.00 -0.72
CA MET A 155 -16.98 5.44 -1.72
C MET A 155 -18.42 5.94 -1.56
N ALA A 156 -18.86 6.20 -0.33
CA ALA A 156 -20.20 6.72 -0.06
C ALA A 156 -20.44 8.12 -0.65
N VAL A 157 -19.39 8.91 -0.88
CA VAL A 157 -19.45 10.23 -1.53
C VAL A 157 -19.07 10.19 -3.02
N GLY A 158 -18.99 9.00 -3.61
CA GLY A 158 -18.68 8.79 -5.03
C GLY A 158 -17.19 8.61 -5.34
N GLY A 159 -16.34 8.53 -4.32
CA GLY A 159 -14.93 8.17 -4.47
C GLY A 159 -14.72 6.70 -4.84
N GLN A 160 -13.47 6.31 -5.08
CA GLN A 160 -13.11 4.93 -5.43
C GLN A 160 -12.72 4.10 -4.19
N GLY A 161 -12.63 4.70 -3.01
CA GLY A 161 -12.15 4.06 -1.78
C GLY A 161 -10.65 3.83 -1.76
N ALA A 162 -9.91 4.21 -2.80
CA ALA A 162 -8.48 4.01 -2.97
C ALA A 162 -7.91 4.87 -4.12
N PRO A 163 -6.63 5.27 -4.06
CA PRO A 163 -5.79 5.34 -2.86
C PRO A 163 -6.18 6.53 -1.97
N LEU A 164 -6.19 6.36 -0.65
CA LEU A 164 -6.44 7.46 0.32
C LEU A 164 -5.14 8.14 0.80
N VAL A 165 -4.00 7.56 0.44
CA VAL A 165 -2.65 8.01 0.83
C VAL A 165 -2.28 9.41 0.30
N PRO A 166 -2.71 9.85 -0.91
CA PRO A 166 -2.35 11.18 -1.43
C PRO A 166 -2.68 12.34 -0.48
N PHE A 167 -3.76 12.23 0.30
CA PHE A 167 -4.10 13.23 1.32
C PHE A 167 -3.02 13.34 2.41
N THR A 168 -2.58 12.21 2.95
CA THR A 168 -1.50 12.20 3.96
C THR A 168 -0.17 12.63 3.39
N GLU A 169 0.12 12.26 2.13
CA GLU A 169 1.33 12.67 1.43
C GLU A 169 1.38 14.18 1.22
N TYR A 170 0.26 14.77 0.80
CA TYR A 170 0.11 16.21 0.68
C TYR A 170 0.36 16.92 2.02
N LEU A 171 -0.23 16.43 3.11
CA LEU A 171 -0.05 17.05 4.42
C LEU A 171 1.40 16.96 4.93
N LEU A 172 2.09 15.84 4.71
CA LEU A 172 3.43 15.60 5.24
C LEU A 172 4.54 16.23 4.38
N TYR A 173 4.37 16.17 3.06
CA TYR A 173 5.47 16.41 2.13
C TYR A 173 5.31 17.65 1.25
N ARG A 174 4.15 18.32 1.22
CA ARG A 174 4.01 19.55 0.44
C ARG A 174 5.02 20.62 0.86
N ARG A 175 5.42 21.44 -0.09
CA ARG A 175 6.35 22.56 0.11
C ARG A 175 5.84 23.76 -0.69
N GLU A 176 6.03 24.95 -0.14
CA GLU A 176 5.59 26.19 -0.81
C GLU A 176 6.42 26.47 -2.08
N ASN A 177 7.72 26.22 -2.02
CA ASN A 177 8.66 26.67 -3.06
C ASN A 177 9.24 25.52 -3.90
N GLN A 178 8.77 24.28 -3.72
CA GLN A 178 9.34 23.10 -4.37
C GLN A 178 8.27 22.06 -4.69
N THR A 179 8.30 21.53 -5.91
CA THR A 179 7.51 20.35 -6.27
C THR A 179 8.17 19.12 -5.66
N VAL A 180 7.40 18.31 -4.93
CA VAL A 180 7.85 17.07 -4.31
C VAL A 180 7.28 15.89 -5.08
N LEU A 181 8.16 14.93 -5.41
CA LEU A 181 7.80 13.68 -6.06
C LEU A 181 7.99 12.53 -5.06
N LEU A 182 6.94 11.77 -4.79
CA LEU A 182 6.98 10.62 -3.90
C LEU A 182 6.94 9.35 -4.74
N GLN A 183 8.11 8.75 -4.96
CA GLN A 183 8.26 7.52 -5.74
C GLN A 183 8.12 6.30 -4.83
N ASN A 184 7.15 5.44 -5.13
CA ASN A 184 7.08 4.10 -4.57
C ASN A 184 7.48 3.07 -5.65
N ILE A 185 8.29 2.08 -5.25
CA ILE A 185 8.82 1.03 -6.13
C ILE A 185 8.34 -0.32 -5.57
N GLY A 186 7.09 -0.65 -5.88
CA GLY A 186 6.49 -1.96 -5.60
C GLY A 186 6.71 -2.92 -6.77
N GLY A 187 5.76 -3.83 -7.02
CA GLY A 187 5.76 -4.57 -8.29
C GLY A 187 5.62 -3.63 -9.50
N ILE A 188 4.75 -2.63 -9.38
CA ILE A 188 4.64 -1.46 -10.27
C ILE A 188 5.28 -0.26 -9.56
N GLY A 189 5.98 0.57 -10.32
CA GLY A 189 6.46 1.87 -9.87
C GLY A 189 5.35 2.91 -10.03
N ASN A 190 5.15 3.75 -9.03
CA ASN A 190 4.22 4.86 -9.11
C ASN A 190 4.73 6.10 -8.38
N ILE A 191 4.26 7.25 -8.84
CA ILE A 191 4.70 8.54 -8.32
C ILE A 191 3.49 9.38 -7.95
N THR A 192 3.53 9.98 -6.76
CA THR A 192 2.65 11.09 -6.39
C THR A 192 3.39 12.41 -6.60
N VAL A 193 2.78 13.33 -7.34
CA VAL A 193 3.30 14.68 -7.58
C VAL A 193 2.60 15.67 -6.68
N LEU A 194 3.38 16.40 -5.88
CA LEU A 194 2.92 17.50 -5.03
C LEU A 194 3.51 18.81 -5.57
N PRO A 195 2.77 19.61 -6.37
CA PRO A 195 3.27 20.85 -6.92
C PRO A 195 3.68 21.87 -5.85
N ALA A 196 4.70 22.69 -6.14
CA ALA A 196 5.11 23.80 -5.28
C ALA A 196 3.92 24.74 -5.02
N GLY A 197 3.55 24.92 -3.74
CA GLY A 197 2.42 25.77 -3.35
C GLY A 197 1.06 25.30 -3.87
N GLY A 198 0.97 24.09 -4.42
CA GLY A 198 -0.27 23.52 -4.95
C GLY A 198 -1.24 23.17 -3.82
N SER A 199 -2.53 23.11 -4.15
CA SER A 199 -3.56 22.60 -3.25
C SER A 199 -3.69 21.07 -3.35
N ILE A 200 -4.57 20.47 -2.54
CA ILE A 200 -4.82 19.02 -2.61
C ILE A 200 -5.40 18.61 -3.98
N GLU A 201 -6.14 19.51 -4.64
CA GLU A 201 -6.71 19.31 -5.96
C GLU A 201 -5.66 19.30 -7.08
N ASP A 202 -4.49 19.91 -6.82
CA ASP A 202 -3.35 19.90 -7.75
C ASP A 202 -2.50 18.62 -7.61
N VAL A 203 -2.77 17.78 -6.60
CA VAL A 203 -2.06 16.51 -6.41
C VAL A 203 -2.56 15.48 -7.41
N TYR A 204 -1.62 14.88 -8.13
CA TYR A 204 -1.91 13.80 -9.05
C TYR A 204 -0.89 12.67 -8.90
N ALA A 205 -1.30 11.46 -9.26
CA ALA A 205 -0.46 10.29 -9.24
C ALA A 205 -0.64 9.48 -10.52
N PHE A 206 0.41 8.77 -10.91
CA PHE A 206 0.38 7.87 -12.05
C PHE A 206 1.39 6.74 -11.86
N ASP A 207 1.14 5.63 -12.54
CA ASP A 207 2.13 4.54 -12.61
C ASP A 207 3.21 4.94 -13.64
N THR A 208 4.48 4.79 -13.26
CA THR A 208 5.62 5.07 -14.15
C THR A 208 5.88 3.88 -15.08
N GLY A 209 5.62 2.67 -14.58
CA GLY A 209 5.85 1.43 -15.29
C GLY A 209 6.14 0.28 -14.32
N PRO A 210 6.84 -0.78 -14.77
CA PRO A 210 7.22 -1.87 -13.89
C PRO A 210 8.22 -1.40 -12.84
N GLY A 211 7.92 -1.69 -11.57
CA GLY A 211 8.88 -1.60 -10.48
C GLY A 211 9.69 -2.89 -10.42
N ASN A 212 9.62 -3.61 -9.30
CA ASN A 212 10.38 -4.84 -9.10
C ASN A 212 9.86 -6.04 -9.91
N MET A 213 8.65 -6.01 -10.48
CA MET A 213 8.01 -7.23 -10.99
C MET A 213 8.76 -7.93 -12.13
N ILE A 214 9.44 -7.19 -13.00
CA ILE A 214 10.22 -7.78 -14.10
C ILE A 214 11.48 -8.42 -13.54
N MET A 215 12.20 -7.72 -12.66
CA MET A 215 13.39 -8.27 -12.00
C MET A 215 13.04 -9.53 -11.21
N ASP A 216 11.99 -9.49 -10.38
CA ASP A 216 11.49 -10.64 -9.62
C ASP A 216 11.08 -11.80 -10.53
N GLY A 217 10.38 -11.49 -11.63
CA GLY A 217 9.98 -12.45 -12.64
C GLY A 217 11.17 -13.14 -13.29
N LEU A 218 12.19 -12.39 -13.72
CA LEU A 218 13.41 -12.93 -14.32
C LEU A 218 14.24 -13.72 -13.29
N MET A 219 14.40 -13.21 -12.07
CA MET A 219 15.06 -13.91 -10.96
C MET A 219 14.46 -15.29 -10.73
N SER A 220 13.12 -15.36 -10.66
CA SER A 220 12.40 -16.62 -10.53
C SER A 220 12.66 -17.57 -11.70
N GLN A 221 12.69 -17.07 -12.95
CA GLN A 221 12.96 -17.88 -14.14
C GLN A 221 14.40 -18.43 -14.17
N PHE A 222 15.40 -17.58 -13.94
CA PHE A 222 16.81 -17.96 -13.98
C PHE A 222 17.21 -18.92 -12.85
N THR A 223 16.62 -18.76 -11.67
CA THR A 223 16.94 -19.54 -10.48
C THR A 223 16.01 -20.73 -10.27
N PHE A 224 15.13 -21.02 -11.25
CA PHE A 224 14.12 -22.07 -11.18
C PHE A 224 13.26 -21.98 -9.90
N GLY A 225 12.92 -20.75 -9.50
CA GLY A 225 12.11 -20.42 -8.34
C GLY A 225 12.82 -20.48 -7.00
N SER A 226 14.14 -20.75 -6.95
CA SER A 226 14.88 -20.76 -5.68
C SER A 226 15.12 -19.37 -5.10
N GLN A 227 15.09 -18.32 -5.92
CA GLN A 227 15.09 -16.92 -5.49
C GLN A 227 13.93 -16.17 -6.15
N SER A 228 13.31 -15.26 -5.41
CA SER A 228 12.13 -14.51 -5.87
C SER A 228 12.40 -13.03 -6.15
N PHE A 229 13.57 -12.50 -5.78
CA PHE A 229 13.99 -11.12 -6.01
C PHE A 229 15.52 -11.01 -5.93
N ASP A 230 16.10 -9.90 -6.42
CA ASP A 230 17.53 -9.61 -6.29
C ASP A 230 17.83 -8.90 -4.95
N GLU A 231 18.36 -9.66 -3.99
CA GLU A 231 18.60 -9.15 -2.64
C GLU A 231 19.72 -8.10 -2.60
N GLY A 232 19.31 -6.84 -2.41
CA GLY A 232 20.21 -5.70 -2.32
C GLY A 232 20.79 -5.28 -3.69
N GLY A 233 20.17 -5.70 -4.79
CA GLY A 233 20.62 -5.34 -6.14
C GLY A 233 21.99 -5.93 -6.50
N LYS A 234 22.37 -7.07 -5.90
CA LYS A 234 23.71 -7.66 -6.06
C LYS A 234 23.91 -8.22 -7.46
N ILE A 235 22.88 -8.82 -8.04
CA ILE A 235 22.94 -9.47 -9.35
C ILE A 235 22.88 -8.39 -10.44
N ALA A 236 21.95 -7.44 -10.35
CA ALA A 236 21.92 -6.26 -11.22
C ALA A 236 23.25 -5.49 -11.16
N GLY A 237 23.78 -5.24 -9.96
CA GLY A 237 25.02 -4.49 -9.78
C GLY A 237 26.28 -5.18 -10.31
N ALA A 238 26.23 -6.49 -10.56
CA ALA A 238 27.32 -7.24 -11.17
C ALA A 238 27.23 -7.33 -12.70
N GLY A 239 26.08 -6.97 -13.28
CA GLY A 239 25.81 -7.04 -14.71
C GLY A 239 26.16 -5.78 -15.47
N ILE A 240 26.12 -5.89 -16.80
CA ILE A 240 26.25 -4.80 -17.74
C ILE A 240 24.91 -4.66 -18.48
N VAL A 241 24.37 -3.45 -18.52
CA VAL A 241 23.10 -3.17 -19.21
C VAL A 241 23.22 -3.49 -20.70
N ASN A 242 22.32 -4.35 -21.20
CA ASN A 242 22.19 -4.63 -22.62
C ASN A 242 21.33 -3.54 -23.28
N ILE A 243 21.99 -2.62 -23.98
CA ILE A 243 21.35 -1.43 -24.57
C ILE A 243 20.30 -1.78 -25.63
N GLU A 244 20.51 -2.82 -26.43
CA GLU A 244 19.56 -3.24 -27.46
C GLU A 244 18.27 -3.77 -26.82
N LEU A 245 18.40 -4.64 -25.82
CA LEU A 245 17.25 -5.17 -25.08
C LEU A 245 16.51 -4.05 -24.33
N LEU A 246 17.24 -3.14 -23.68
CA LEU A 246 16.66 -1.97 -23.01
C LEU A 246 15.85 -1.13 -23.99
N SER A 247 16.42 -0.79 -25.14
CA SER A 247 15.73 0.02 -26.16
C SER A 247 14.43 -0.63 -26.63
N GLU A 248 14.38 -1.96 -26.74
CA GLU A 248 13.14 -2.68 -27.06
C GLU A 248 12.11 -2.59 -25.92
N MET A 249 12.55 -2.74 -24.67
CA MET A 249 11.67 -2.63 -23.49
C MET A 249 11.05 -1.23 -23.39
N CYS A 250 11.86 -0.19 -23.61
CA CYS A 250 11.45 1.23 -23.65
C CYS A 250 10.45 1.55 -24.77
N SER A 251 10.38 0.73 -25.83
CA SER A 251 9.49 1.01 -26.98
C SER A 251 8.02 0.66 -26.75
N ASN A 252 7.67 0.16 -25.56
CA ASN A 252 6.27 -0.15 -25.22
C ASN A 252 5.39 1.10 -25.30
N HIS A 253 4.23 0.99 -25.96
CA HIS A 253 3.28 2.08 -26.18
C HIS A 253 2.82 2.76 -24.87
N TYR A 254 2.82 2.05 -23.76
CA TYR A 254 2.49 2.60 -22.44
C TYR A 254 3.32 3.85 -22.07
N PHE A 255 4.58 3.90 -22.48
CA PHE A 255 5.46 5.03 -22.18
C PHE A 255 5.19 6.26 -23.05
N LEU A 256 4.37 6.13 -24.10
CA LEU A 256 3.92 7.25 -24.93
C LEU A 256 2.66 7.94 -24.39
N VAL A 257 2.00 7.35 -23.38
CA VAL A 257 0.79 7.90 -22.79
C VAL A 257 1.16 8.96 -21.75
N GLU A 258 0.51 10.12 -21.82
CA GLU A 258 0.64 11.19 -20.80
C GLU A 258 -0.18 10.84 -19.53
N PRO A 259 0.26 11.26 -18.33
CA PRO A 259 -0.54 11.16 -17.13
C PRO A 259 -1.89 11.89 -17.24
N PRO A 260 -2.95 11.44 -16.54
CA PRO A 260 -2.97 10.29 -15.62
C PRO A 260 -3.03 8.96 -16.38
N LYS A 261 -2.18 8.01 -15.97
CA LYS A 261 -2.12 6.65 -16.52
C LYS A 261 -1.86 5.63 -15.42
N SER A 262 -2.36 4.41 -15.61
CA SER A 262 -2.15 3.29 -14.70
C SER A 262 -1.83 2.02 -15.48
N THR A 263 -1.13 1.08 -14.83
CA THR A 263 -0.79 -0.23 -15.37
C THR A 263 -0.60 -1.24 -14.25
N GLY A 264 -0.28 -2.48 -14.63
CA GLY A 264 -0.27 -3.59 -13.71
C GLY A 264 0.27 -4.86 -14.34
N ARG A 265 -0.11 -5.97 -13.71
CA ARG A 265 0.30 -7.32 -14.12
C ARG A 265 -0.27 -7.69 -15.48
N GLU A 266 -1.33 -7.04 -15.93
CA GLU A 266 -1.92 -7.22 -17.26
C GLU A 266 -0.96 -6.84 -18.39
N LEU A 267 -0.05 -5.88 -18.18
CA LEU A 267 0.91 -5.45 -19.19
C LEU A 267 2.33 -5.97 -18.92
N PHE A 268 2.78 -5.93 -17.66
CA PHE A 268 4.17 -6.25 -17.28
C PHE A 268 4.28 -7.52 -16.41
N GLY A 269 3.22 -8.33 -16.32
CA GLY A 269 3.17 -9.51 -15.47
C GLY A 269 3.90 -10.74 -16.01
N LYS A 270 3.38 -11.92 -15.66
CA LYS A 270 4.05 -13.21 -15.85
C LYS A 270 4.30 -13.50 -17.33
N GLU A 271 3.33 -13.20 -18.18
CA GLU A 271 3.39 -13.41 -19.62
C GLU A 271 4.50 -12.56 -20.23
N TYR A 272 4.58 -11.28 -19.87
CA TYR A 272 5.64 -10.37 -20.30
C TYR A 272 7.02 -10.90 -19.88
N CYS A 273 7.18 -11.28 -18.60
CA CYS A 273 8.44 -11.81 -18.06
C CYS A 273 8.86 -13.10 -18.77
N THR A 274 7.90 -13.98 -19.10
CA THR A 274 8.17 -15.24 -19.80
C THR A 274 8.66 -14.99 -21.22
N CYS A 275 7.98 -14.11 -21.97
CA CYS A 275 8.40 -13.70 -23.31
C CYS A 275 9.79 -13.03 -23.30
N LEU A 276 10.02 -12.13 -22.34
CA LEU A 276 11.30 -11.46 -22.16
C LEU A 276 12.43 -12.47 -21.86
N TYR A 277 12.19 -13.41 -20.94
CA TYR A 277 13.14 -14.47 -20.61
C TYR A 277 13.52 -15.32 -21.82
N HIS A 278 12.55 -15.75 -22.64
CA HIS A 278 12.85 -16.51 -23.87
C HIS A 278 13.74 -15.72 -24.83
N LYS A 279 13.44 -14.43 -25.06
CA LYS A 279 14.26 -13.54 -25.90
C LYS A 279 15.68 -13.38 -25.35
N ILE A 280 15.83 -13.21 -24.04
CA ILE A 280 17.12 -13.17 -23.36
C ILE A 280 17.94 -14.44 -23.61
N ARG A 281 17.30 -15.61 -23.50
CA ARG A 281 17.94 -16.91 -23.75
C ARG A 281 18.37 -17.08 -25.21
N GLU A 282 17.54 -16.67 -26.16
CA GLU A 282 17.87 -16.70 -27.60
C GLU A 282 19.09 -15.81 -27.94
N ARG A 283 19.24 -14.68 -27.23
CA ARG A 283 20.35 -13.75 -27.40
C ARG A 283 21.59 -14.09 -26.57
N ASN A 284 21.56 -15.18 -25.80
CA ASN A 284 22.65 -15.59 -24.91
C ASN A 284 23.07 -14.49 -23.91
N ILE A 285 22.14 -13.66 -23.46
CA ILE A 285 22.40 -12.65 -22.42
C ILE A 285 22.47 -13.40 -21.08
N CYS A 286 23.53 -13.16 -20.29
CA CYS A 286 23.67 -13.80 -18.98
C CYS A 286 22.64 -13.24 -17.97
N MET A 287 22.52 -13.91 -16.83
CA MET A 287 21.55 -13.53 -15.80
C MET A 287 21.83 -12.13 -15.27
N GLU A 288 23.09 -11.83 -14.96
CA GLU A 288 23.54 -10.57 -14.41
C GLU A 288 23.17 -9.40 -15.34
N ASP A 289 23.51 -9.49 -16.62
CA ASP A 289 23.20 -8.48 -17.63
C ASP A 289 21.69 -8.31 -17.83
N ALA A 290 20.93 -9.41 -17.80
CA ALA A 290 19.48 -9.38 -17.94
C ALA A 290 18.80 -8.67 -16.76
N ILE A 291 19.22 -8.97 -15.53
CA ILE A 291 18.69 -8.33 -14.32
C ILE A 291 19.15 -6.86 -14.25
N ALA A 292 20.39 -6.55 -14.62
CA ALA A 292 20.88 -5.17 -14.75
C ALA A 292 20.05 -4.36 -15.77
N THR A 293 19.73 -4.96 -16.92
CA THR A 293 18.89 -4.33 -17.95
C THR A 293 17.46 -4.09 -17.46
N ALA A 294 16.88 -5.05 -16.73
CA ALA A 294 15.56 -4.88 -16.15
C ALA A 294 15.53 -3.80 -15.05
N ALA A 295 16.58 -3.70 -14.23
CA ALA A 295 16.74 -2.65 -13.24
C ALA A 295 16.84 -1.26 -13.88
N GLU A 296 17.67 -1.12 -14.94
CA GLU A 296 17.80 0.12 -15.71
C GLU A 296 16.48 0.52 -16.37
N PHE A 297 15.72 -0.45 -16.88
CA PHE A 297 14.40 -0.19 -17.46
C PHE A 297 13.43 0.42 -16.45
N THR A 298 13.39 -0.09 -15.22
CA THR A 298 12.59 0.49 -14.12
C THR A 298 13.08 1.88 -13.73
N ALA A 299 14.40 2.12 -13.75
CA ALA A 299 14.96 3.44 -13.43
C ALA A 299 14.70 4.48 -14.54
N TRP A 300 14.63 4.04 -15.79
CA TRP A 300 14.35 4.87 -16.96
C TRP A 300 12.87 5.27 -17.06
N SER A 301 11.95 4.38 -16.69
CA SER A 301 10.49 4.55 -16.82
C SER A 301 9.89 5.52 -15.82
#